data_AF-A0AAW2DCQ2-F1
#
_entry.id   AF-A0AAW2DCQ2-F1
#
_cell.length_a   1.000
_cell.length_b   1.000
_cell.length_c   1.000
_cell.angle_alpha   90.00
_cell.angle_beta   90.00
_cell.angle_gamma   90.00
#
_symmetry.space_group_name_H-M   'P 1'
#
loop_
_entity.id
_entity.type
_entity.pdbx_description
1 polymer ?
#
loop_
_entity_poly.entity_id
_entity_poly.type
_entity_poly.pdbx_seq_one_letter_code
_entity_poly.pdbx_strand_id
1 'polypeptide(L)'
;MSFVDIISSVNFLYSLGMLLEFASFLWLRRKLPIVKRPFVVPMELPWLGIMCLIPSGFLLYVMAVATKIVYLVVALLTLVRIAWYFLMHFCKSKMWLEFNNAGEKLEDQDLE
;
A
#
# COMPACT_ATOMS: atom_id res chain seq x y z
N MET A 1 -8.71 -7.71 28.04
CA MET A 1 -8.50 -8.07 26.62
C MET A 1 -8.85 -9.53 26.47
N SER A 2 -9.93 -9.81 25.76
CA SER A 2 -10.34 -11.17 25.46
C SER A 2 -9.60 -11.65 24.21
N PHE A 3 -9.39 -12.96 24.07
CA PHE A 3 -8.85 -13.56 22.84
C PHE A 3 -9.59 -13.11 21.58
N VAL A 4 -10.89 -12.81 21.72
CA VAL A 4 -11.76 -12.27 20.66
C VAL A 4 -11.29 -10.90 20.14
N ASP A 5 -10.79 -10.04 21.02
CA ASP A 5 -10.31 -8.70 20.64
C ASP A 5 -9.04 -8.80 19.77
N ILE A 6 -8.18 -9.78 20.07
CA ILE A 6 -6.94 -10.04 19.34
C ILE A 6 -7.27 -10.57 17.94
N ILE A 7 -8.15 -11.58 17.86
CA ILE A 7 -8.60 -12.16 16.58
C ILE A 7 -9.25 -11.08 15.69
N SER A 8 -10.10 -10.23 16.28
CA SER A 8 -10.75 -9.13 15.57
C SER A 8 -9.73 -8.11 15.05
N SER A 9 -8.73 -7.75 15.87
CA SER A 9 -7.67 -6.80 15.48
C SER A 9 -6.78 -7.34 14.36
N VAL A 10 -6.46 -8.64 14.37
CA VAL A 10 -5.67 -9.27 13.30
C VAL A 10 -6.47 -9.37 12.00
N ASN A 11 -7.75 -9.74 12.08
CA ASN A 11 -8.65 -9.76 10.91
C ASN A 11 -8.78 -8.37 10.26
N PHE A 12 -8.80 -7.33 11.10
CA PHE A 12 -8.76 -5.94 10.65
C PHE A 12 -7.47 -5.63 9.87
N LEU A 13 -6.30 -5.93 10.45
CA LEU A 13 -5.01 -5.69 9.82
C LEU A 13 -4.84 -6.49 8.52
N TYR A 14 -5.29 -7.74 8.49
CA TYR A 14 -5.26 -8.59 7.31
C TYR A 14 -6.03 -7.95 6.14
N SER A 15 -7.25 -7.53 6.42
CA SER A 15 -8.12 -6.84 5.46
C SER A 15 -7.54 -5.51 4.98
N LEU A 16 -6.85 -4.77 5.85
CA LEU A 16 -6.11 -3.56 5.47
C LEU A 16 -4.95 -3.89 4.53
N GLY A 17 -4.22 -4.98 4.80
CA GLY A 17 -3.19 -5.51 3.90
C GLY A 17 -3.74 -5.81 2.51
N MET A 18 -4.89 -6.50 2.43
CA MET A 18 -5.57 -6.79 1.16
C MET A 18 -5.92 -5.51 0.38
N LEU A 19 -6.45 -4.47 1.06
CA LEU A 19 -6.71 -3.18 0.41
C LEU A 19 -5.44 -2.52 -0.15
N LEU A 20 -4.33 -2.63 0.57
CA LEU A 20 -3.05 -2.05 0.16
C LEU A 20 -2.44 -2.80 -1.05
N GLU A 21 -2.56 -4.13 -1.08
CA GLU A 21 -2.15 -4.94 -2.23
C GLU A 21 -2.94 -4.55 -3.48
N PHE A 22 -4.26 -4.39 -3.34
CA PHE A 22 -5.13 -3.94 -4.42
C PHE A 22 -4.76 -2.53 -4.93
N ALA A 23 -4.52 -1.60 -4.02
CA ALA A 23 -4.05 -0.25 -4.37
C ALA A 23 -2.71 -0.29 -5.10
N SER A 24 -1.77 -1.12 -4.64
CA SER A 24 -0.44 -1.28 -5.23
C SER A 24 -0.52 -1.92 -6.62
N PHE A 25 -1.40 -2.91 -6.80
CA PHE A 25 -1.64 -3.54 -8.09
C PHE A 25 -2.20 -2.55 -9.11
N LEU A 26 -3.19 -1.75 -8.71
CA LEU A 26 -3.77 -0.72 -9.55
C LEU A 26 -2.75 0.39 -9.89
N TRP A 27 -1.95 0.79 -8.91
CA TRP A 27 -0.88 1.77 -9.09
C TRP A 27 0.21 1.28 -10.05
N LEU A 28 0.70 0.05 -9.86
CA LEU A 28 1.74 -0.55 -10.70
C LEU A 28 1.27 -0.74 -12.15
N ARG A 29 -0.03 -0.99 -12.35
CA ARG A 29 -0.63 -1.10 -13.69
C ARG A 29 -0.82 0.25 -14.36
N ARG A 30 -0.98 1.33 -13.59
CA ARG A 30 -1.02 2.71 -14.10
C ARG A 30 0.37 3.26 -14.43
N LYS A 31 1.37 3.02 -13.58
CA LYS A 31 2.73 3.57 -13.74
C LYS A 31 3.59 2.81 -14.75
N LEU A 32 3.43 1.48 -14.85
CA LEU A 32 4.25 0.62 -15.71
C LEU A 32 3.38 -0.26 -16.62
N PRO A 33 2.77 0.30 -17.68
CA PRO A 33 1.90 -0.45 -18.59
C PRO A 33 2.68 -1.36 -19.57
N ILE A 34 3.96 -1.07 -19.84
CA ILE A 34 4.76 -1.69 -20.91
C ILE A 34 5.58 -2.90 -20.42
N VAL A 35 5.70 -3.11 -19.10
CA VAL A 35 6.49 -4.21 -18.54
C VAL A 35 5.83 -5.56 -18.85
N LYS A 36 6.60 -6.49 -19.44
CA LYS A 36 6.16 -7.84 -19.80
C LYS A 36 5.82 -8.64 -18.52
N ARG A 37 4.53 -8.83 -18.24
CA ARG A 37 4.06 -9.51 -17.01
C ARG A 37 3.94 -11.02 -17.25
N PRO A 38 4.54 -11.88 -16.39
CA PRO A 38 4.42 -13.34 -16.51
C PRO A 38 2.98 -13.84 -16.29
N PHE A 39 2.15 -13.07 -15.57
CA PHE A 39 0.71 -13.28 -15.44
C PHE A 39 -0.04 -12.16 -16.15
N VAL A 40 -0.60 -12.47 -17.33
CA VAL A 40 -1.39 -11.54 -18.13
C VAL A 40 -2.85 -11.71 -17.74
N VAL A 41 -3.37 -10.78 -16.93
CA VAL A 41 -4.82 -10.71 -16.68
C VAL A 41 -5.52 -10.20 -17.95
N PRO A 42 -6.47 -10.95 -18.53
CA PRO A 42 -7.10 -10.63 -19.81
C PRO A 42 -8.06 -9.43 -19.76
N MET A 43 -8.25 -8.81 -18.59
CA MET A 43 -9.18 -7.70 -18.40
C MET A 43 -8.50 -6.34 -18.52
N GLU A 44 -9.15 -5.42 -19.23
CA GLU A 44 -8.71 -4.04 -19.38
C GLU A 44 -8.61 -3.32 -18.02
N LEU A 45 -7.70 -2.34 -17.93
CA LEU A 45 -7.47 -1.52 -16.73
C LEU A 45 -8.75 -1.03 -16.02
N PRO A 46 -9.76 -0.47 -16.70
CA PRO A 46 -10.97 0.03 -16.03
C PRO A 46 -11.80 -1.10 -15.40
N TRP A 47 -11.95 -2.22 -16.09
CA TRP A 47 -12.74 -3.35 -15.61
C TRP A 47 -12.13 -4.00 -14.38
N LEU A 48 -10.80 -4.10 -14.37
CA LEU A 48 -10.03 -4.57 -13.21
C LEU A 48 -10.19 -3.63 -12.00
N GLY A 49 -10.20 -2.32 -12.23
CA GLY A 49 -10.48 -1.33 -11.19
C GLY A 49 -11.86 -1.53 -10.57
N ILE A 50 -12.90 -1.71 -11.39
CA ILE A 50 -14.28 -1.96 -10.92
C ILE A 50 -14.36 -3.28 -10.14
N MET A 51 -13.78 -4.36 -10.67
CA MET A 51 -13.76 -5.66 -9.99
C MET A 51 -13.07 -5.59 -8.62
N CYS A 52 -12.03 -4.76 -8.50
CA CYS A 52 -11.31 -4.53 -7.26
C CYS A 52 -12.07 -3.61 -6.28
N LEU A 53 -12.83 -2.65 -6.82
CA LEU A 53 -13.59 -1.68 -6.04
C LEU A 53 -14.73 -2.33 -5.25
N ILE A 54 -15.42 -3.32 -5.83
CA ILE A 54 -16.54 -4.03 -5.20
C ILE A 54 -16.15 -4.69 -3.87
N PRO A 55 -15.16 -5.61 -3.81
CA PRO A 55 -14.71 -6.22 -2.57
C PRO A 55 -14.05 -5.20 -1.64
N SER A 56 -13.28 -4.26 -2.18
CA SER A 56 -12.62 -3.21 -1.38
C SER A 56 -13.63 -2.30 -0.67
N GLY A 57 -14.72 -1.93 -1.34
CA GLY A 57 -15.79 -1.11 -0.78
C GLY A 57 -16.56 -1.85 0.31
N PHE A 58 -16.85 -3.14 0.11
CA PHE A 58 -17.45 -3.98 1.14
C PHE A 58 -16.55 -4.13 2.37
N LEU A 59 -15.25 -4.35 2.16
CA LEU A 59 -14.24 -4.39 3.22
C LEU A 59 -14.19 -3.06 3.99
N LEU A 60 -14.13 -1.93 3.29
CA LEU A 60 -14.16 -0.60 3.90
C LEU A 60 -15.43 -0.37 4.73
N TYR A 61 -16.58 -0.85 4.26
CA TYR A 61 -17.85 -0.75 4.98
C TYR A 61 -17.81 -1.56 6.29
N VAL A 62 -17.43 -2.84 6.22
CA VAL A 62 -17.30 -3.70 7.41
C VAL A 62 -16.32 -3.08 8.42
N MET A 63 -15.22 -2.50 7.93
CA MET A 63 -14.24 -1.81 8.76
C MET A 63 -14.74 -0.52 9.39
N ALA A 64 -15.51 0.28 8.66
CA ALA A 64 -16.11 1.50 9.19
C ALA A 64 -17.13 1.19 10.30
N VAL A 65 -17.85 0.08 10.17
CA VAL A 65 -18.82 -0.39 11.17
C VAL A 65 -18.13 -1.03 12.39
N ALA A 66 -16.94 -1.61 12.22
CA ALA A 66 -16.35 -2.53 13.19
C ALA A 66 -15.83 -1.92 14.51
N THR A 67 -15.22 -0.72 14.59
CA THR A 67 -14.93 0.04 15.86
C THR A 67 -13.89 1.18 15.71
N LYS A 68 -13.87 2.15 16.65
CA LYS A 68 -12.89 3.26 16.80
C LYS A 68 -11.40 2.90 16.64
N ILE A 69 -11.01 1.66 16.95
CA ILE A 69 -9.63 1.17 16.83
C ILE A 69 -9.13 1.21 15.38
N VAL A 70 -10.04 0.97 14.43
CA VAL A 70 -9.79 1.02 12.98
C VAL A 70 -9.24 2.37 12.53
N TYR A 71 -9.90 3.45 12.97
CA TYR A 71 -9.49 4.80 12.63
C TYR A 71 -8.13 5.14 13.25
N LEU A 72 -7.88 4.66 14.48
CA LEU A 72 -6.60 4.83 15.16
C LEU A 72 -5.49 4.11 14.40
N VAL A 73 -5.69 2.86 13.99
CA VAL A 73 -4.68 2.08 13.25
C VAL A 73 -4.37 2.70 11.89
N VAL A 74 -5.37 3.15 11.14
CA VAL A 74 -5.14 3.84 9.85
C VAL A 74 -4.35 5.12 10.06
N ALA A 75 -4.76 5.96 11.02
CA ALA A 75 -4.05 7.19 11.35
C ALA A 75 -2.59 6.91 11.79
N LEU A 76 -2.38 5.86 12.60
CA LEU A 76 -1.06 5.45 13.06
C LEU A 76 -0.18 4.97 11.90
N LEU A 77 -0.72 4.13 11.02
CA LEU A 77 0.01 3.64 9.84
C LEU A 77 0.39 4.79 8.91
N THR A 78 -0.53 5.73 8.65
CA THR A 78 -0.24 6.93 7.87
C THR A 78 0.85 7.78 8.52
N LEU A 79 0.77 8.03 9.83
CA LEU A 79 1.79 8.77 10.58
C LEU A 79 3.14 8.08 10.54
N VAL A 80 3.19 6.76 10.75
CA VAL A 80 4.44 5.96 10.69
C VAL A 80 5.07 6.06 9.30
N ARG A 81 4.27 5.98 8.22
CA ARG A 81 4.80 6.12 6.86
C ARG A 81 5.36 7.51 6.60
N ILE A 82 4.66 8.56 7.03
CA ILE A 82 5.12 9.95 6.90
C ILE A 82 6.38 10.19 7.73
N ALA A 83 6.39 9.71 8.98
CA ALA A 83 7.52 9.85 9.89
C ALA A 83 8.75 9.13 9.35
N TRP A 84 8.60 7.93 8.78
CA TRP A 84 9.73 7.23 8.16
C TRP A 84 10.23 7.96 6.91
N TYR A 85 9.34 8.43 6.04
CA TYR A 85 9.76 9.25 4.90
C TYR A 85 10.56 10.49 5.33
N PHE A 86 10.06 11.19 6.35
CA PHE A 86 10.73 12.37 6.90
C PHE A 86 12.05 12.02 7.58
N LEU A 87 12.11 10.92 8.33
CA LEU A 87 13.33 10.44 8.98
C LEU A 87 14.39 10.02 7.95
N MET A 88 14.02 9.37 6.83
CA MET A 88 14.95 9.14 5.71
C MET A 88 15.51 10.46 5.16
N HIS A 89 14.63 11.44 4.94
CA HIS A 89 15.02 12.76 4.43
C HIS A 89 15.94 13.50 5.41
N PHE A 90 15.66 13.42 6.71
CA PHE A 90 16.46 14.01 7.77
C PHE A 90 17.84 13.32 7.91
N CYS A 91 17.90 11.99 7.81
CA CYS A 91 19.15 11.24 7.78
C CYS A 91 20.00 11.60 6.54
N LYS A 92 19.38 11.84 5.37
CA LYS A 92 20.05 12.34 4.16
C LYS A 92 20.67 13.72 4.38
N SER A 93 19.98 14.63 5.05
CA SER A 93 20.49 15.98 5.36
C SER A 93 21.59 16.01 6.42
N LYS A 94 21.63 15.02 7.33
CA LYS A 94 22.64 14.93 8.41
C LYS A 94 23.85 14.06 8.05
N MET A 95 23.92 13.51 6.83
CA MET A 95 25.03 12.70 6.31
C MET A 95 25.39 11.51 7.23
N TRP A 96 24.42 11.00 8.01
CA TRP A 96 24.66 9.94 9.00
C TRP A 96 24.67 8.53 8.39
N LEU A 97 24.18 8.38 7.17
CA LEU A 97 24.17 7.12 6.43
C LEU A 97 24.79 7.38 5.06
N GLU A 98 25.93 6.75 4.78
CA GLU A 98 26.44 6.64 3.40
C GLU A 98 25.43 5.83 2.60
N PHE A 99 24.57 6.54 1.86
CA PHE A 99 23.75 5.90 0.84
C PHE A 99 24.67 5.46 -0.29
N ASN A 100 24.93 4.16 -0.40
CA ASN A 100 25.50 3.62 -1.62
C ASN A 100 24.45 3.82 -2.72
N ASN A 101 24.64 4.83 -3.56
CA ASN A 101 23.81 5.18 -4.72
C ASN A 101 23.92 4.13 -5.84
N ALA A 102 23.77 2.85 -5.50
CA ALA A 102 23.72 1.77 -6.48
C ALA A 102 22.28 1.46 -6.94
N GLY A 103 21.25 2.05 -6.31
CA GLY A 103 19.84 1.77 -6.58
C GLY A 103 19.04 2.91 -7.21
N GLU A 104 19.57 4.14 -7.29
CA GLU A 104 18.87 5.33 -7.85
C GLU A 104 19.04 5.44 -9.38
N LYS A 105 19.26 4.32 -10.07
CA LYS A 105 19.45 4.25 -11.54
C LYS A 105 18.50 3.26 -12.22
N LEU A 106 17.25 3.19 -11.77
CA LEU A 106 16.22 2.37 -12.43
C LEU A 106 14.93 3.13 -12.77
N GLU A 107 14.88 4.45 -12.58
CA GLU A 107 13.68 5.25 -12.92
C GLU A 107 13.86 6.30 -14.04
N ASP A 108 15.06 6.48 -14.62
CA ASP A 108 15.30 7.53 -15.65
C ASP A 108 15.96 7.06 -16.96
N GLN A 109 15.91 5.76 -17.34
CA GLN A 109 16.60 5.28 -18.55
C GLN A 109 15.80 4.47 -19.59
N ASP A 110 14.47 4.44 -19.51
CA ASP A 110 13.63 3.86 -20.59
C ASP A 110 12.58 4.85 -21.11
N LEU A 111 12.99 6.11 -21.31
CA LEU A 111 12.28 7.08 -22.15
C LEU A 111 13.26 7.68 -23.16
N GLU A 112 13.60 6.87 -24.17
CA GLU A 112 13.90 7.30 -25.54
C GLU A 112 13.16 6.37 -26.51
#